data_AF-A5JMI2-F1
#
_entry.id   AF-A5JMI2-F1
#
_cell.length_a   1.000
_cell.length_b   1.000
_cell.length_c   1.000
_cell.angle_alpha   90.00
_cell.angle_beta   90.00
_cell.angle_gamma   90.00
#
_symmetry.space_group_name_H-M   'P 1'
#
loop_
_entity.id
_entity.type
_entity.pdbx_description
1 polymer ?
#
loop_
_entity_poly.entity_id
_entity_poly.type
_entity_poly.pdbx_seq_one_letter_code
_entity_poly.pdbx_strand_id
1 'polypeptide(L)'
;MREAVQRLGGDVAQVNPLSPVDLVIDHSVTVDEFGDKSAFGENVRLEMERNHERYIFLRWGQKAFSRFRVVPPGTGICHQVNLEYLGQTVW
;
A
#
# COMPACT_ATOMS: atom_id res chain seq x y z
N MET A 1 -3.93 -11.47 -14.21
CA MET A 1 -4.31 -12.83 -13.74
C MET A 1 -5.82 -13.02 -13.66
N ARG A 2 -6.56 -12.22 -12.88
CA ARG A 2 -8.03 -12.32 -12.75
C ARG A 2 -8.77 -12.32 -14.08
N GLU A 3 -8.45 -11.37 -14.97
CA GLU A 3 -9.03 -11.33 -16.32
C GLU A 3 -8.74 -12.58 -17.15
N ALA A 4 -7.54 -13.17 -17.00
CA ALA A 4 -7.19 -14.39 -17.73
C ALA A 4 -8.00 -15.60 -17.22
N VAL A 5 -8.15 -15.74 -15.90
CA VAL A 5 -8.99 -16.78 -15.28
C VAL A 5 -10.44 -16.63 -15.73
N GLN A 6 -10.96 -15.40 -15.75
CA GLN A 6 -12.30 -15.11 -16.26
C GLN A 6 -12.47 -15.52 -17.73
N ARG A 7 -11.52 -15.14 -18.61
CA ARG A 7 -11.56 -15.50 -20.04
C ARG A 7 -11.54 -17.01 -20.28
N LEU A 8 -10.94 -17.77 -19.37
CA LEU A 8 -10.89 -19.23 -19.41
C LEU A 8 -12.08 -19.90 -18.70
N GLY A 9 -13.07 -19.13 -18.24
CA GLY A 9 -14.26 -19.65 -17.56
C GLY A 9 -14.04 -20.12 -16.12
N GLY A 10 -12.89 -19.77 -15.52
CA GLY A 10 -12.56 -20.12 -14.15
C GLY A 10 -13.10 -19.14 -13.12
N ASP A 11 -13.04 -19.54 -11.84
CA ASP A 11 -13.44 -18.69 -10.73
C ASP A 11 -12.36 -17.63 -10.43
N VAL A 12 -12.71 -16.37 -10.68
CA VAL A 12 -11.86 -15.19 -10.47
C VAL A 12 -11.45 -15.03 -8.99
N ALA A 13 -12.30 -15.46 -8.06
CA ALA A 13 -12.04 -15.36 -6.62
C ALA A 13 -10.85 -16.23 -6.18
N GLN A 14 -10.50 -17.27 -6.94
CA GLN A 14 -9.32 -18.09 -6.67
C GLN A 14 -8.01 -17.32 -6.88
N VAL A 15 -8.02 -16.24 -7.68
CA VAL A 15 -6.87 -15.33 -7.78
C VAL A 15 -6.91 -14.38 -6.59
N ASN A 16 -6.41 -14.85 -5.47
CA ASN A 16 -6.34 -14.12 -4.21
C ASN A 16 -5.10 -14.57 -3.42
N PRO A 17 -4.49 -13.71 -2.58
CA PRO A 17 -3.38 -14.14 -1.73
C PRO A 17 -3.79 -15.32 -0.85
N LEU A 18 -2.90 -16.31 -0.71
CA LEU A 18 -3.11 -17.47 0.16
C LEU A 18 -2.76 -17.15 1.62
N SER A 19 -1.79 -16.26 1.83
CA SER A 19 -1.37 -15.75 3.14
C SER A 19 -1.79 -14.28 3.31
N PRO A 20 -1.88 -13.77 4.55
CA PRO A 20 -2.01 -12.33 4.79
C PRO A 20 -0.88 -11.56 4.10
N VAL A 21 -1.21 -10.44 3.47
CA VAL A 21 -0.26 -9.55 2.83
C VAL A 21 -0.50 -8.13 3.32
N ASP A 22 0.54 -7.54 3.89
CA ASP A 22 0.59 -6.15 4.29
C ASP A 22 1.51 -5.37 3.34
N LEU A 23 0.97 -4.38 2.64
CA LEU A 23 1.74 -3.45 1.82
C LEU A 23 1.88 -2.12 2.55
N VAL A 24 3.11 -1.67 2.77
CA VAL A 24 3.42 -0.37 3.35
C VAL A 24 3.78 0.61 2.23
N ILE A 25 3.15 1.79 2.24
CA ILE A 25 3.48 2.88 1.31
C ILE A 25 4.54 3.77 1.97
N ASP A 26 5.79 3.60 1.57
CA ASP A 26 6.95 4.30 2.15
C ASP A 26 7.97 4.81 1.10
N HIS A 27 7.90 4.33 -0.14
CA HIS A 27 8.80 4.69 -1.25
C HIS A 27 8.18 5.72 -2.23
N SER A 28 7.33 6.60 -1.72
CA SER A 28 6.54 7.54 -2.54
C SER A 28 6.79 9.00 -2.21
N VAL A 29 7.19 9.31 -0.97
CA VAL A 29 7.54 10.65 -0.53
C VAL A 29 8.94 11.02 -1.03
N THR A 30 9.09 12.27 -1.46
CA THR A 30 10.37 12.88 -1.82
C THR A 30 10.59 14.08 -0.90
N VAL A 31 11.86 14.41 -0.64
CA VAL A 31 12.22 15.63 0.09
C VAL A 31 12.31 16.78 -0.92
N ASP A 32 11.16 17.41 -1.21
CA ASP A 32 11.09 18.62 -2.04
C ASP A 32 11.39 19.87 -1.22
N GLU A 33 10.85 19.95 -0.01
CA GLU A 33 11.09 21.01 0.98
C GLU A 33 11.81 20.45 2.22
N PHE A 34 12.68 21.26 2.84
CA PHE A 34 13.42 20.89 4.06
C PHE A 34 13.75 22.10 4.94
N GLY A 35 13.99 21.86 6.23
CA GLY A 35 14.57 22.86 7.14
C GLY A 35 13.59 23.81 7.84
N ASP A 36 12.28 23.68 7.60
CA ASP A 36 11.25 24.45 8.30
C ASP A 36 10.06 23.59 8.80
N LYS A 37 9.11 24.24 9.49
CA LYS A 37 7.94 23.58 10.09
C LYS A 37 6.87 23.17 9.05
N SER A 38 6.89 23.75 7.86
CA SER A 38 5.96 23.43 6.77
C SER A 38 6.44 22.26 5.90
N ALA A 39 7.74 21.98 5.87
CA ALA A 39 8.37 21.00 4.99
C ALA A 39 7.68 19.63 4.98
N PHE A 40 7.34 19.09 6.16
CA PHE A 40 6.64 17.80 6.24
C PHE A 40 5.27 17.83 5.54
N GLY A 41 4.47 18.86 5.83
CA GLY A 41 3.13 18.99 5.25
C GLY A 41 3.18 19.15 3.74
N GLU A 42 4.14 19.93 3.24
CA GLU A 42 4.28 20.18 1.80
C GLU A 42 4.78 18.95 1.05
N ASN A 43 5.76 18.22 1.58
CA ASN A 43 6.23 16.96 0.98
C ASN A 43 5.13 15.91 0.90
N VAL A 44 4.31 15.77 1.95
CA VAL A 44 3.14 14.86 1.94
C VAL A 44 2.07 15.32 0.95
N ARG A 45 1.83 16.64 0.84
CA ARG A 45 0.89 17.20 -0.14
C ARG A 45 1.32 16.85 -1.57
N LEU A 46 2.59 17.10 -1.90
CA LEU A 46 3.18 16.81 -3.21
C LEU A 46 3.20 15.30 -3.51
N GLU A 47 3.51 14.48 -2.51
CA GLU A 47 3.42 13.03 -2.62
C GLU A 47 2.01 12.58 -3.02
N MET A 48 0.98 13.09 -2.35
CA MET A 48 -0.42 12.73 -2.62
C MET A 48 -0.86 13.18 -4.01
N GLU A 49 -0.41 14.35 -4.46
CA GLU A 49 -0.67 14.88 -5.80
C GLU A 49 -0.03 14.00 -6.88
N ARG A 50 1.27 13.70 -6.74
CA ARG A 50 2.06 12.93 -7.72
C ARG A 50 1.66 11.46 -7.82
N ASN A 51 1.12 10.88 -6.74
CA ASN A 51 0.87 9.45 -6.63
C ASN A 51 -0.61 9.08 -6.57
N HIS A 52 -1.50 10.02 -6.89
CA HIS A 52 -2.94 9.86 -6.74
C HIS A 52 -3.49 8.57 -7.37
N GLU A 53 -3.17 8.32 -8.65
CA GLU A 53 -3.65 7.12 -9.36
C GLU A 53 -3.12 5.83 -8.74
N ARG A 54 -1.85 5.82 -8.32
CA ARG A 54 -1.22 4.67 -7.64
C ARG A 54 -1.94 4.37 -6.32
N TYR A 55 -2.32 5.38 -5.56
CA TYR A 55 -3.06 5.21 -4.32
C TYR A 55 -4.50 4.74 -4.56
N ILE A 56 -5.17 5.25 -5.60
CA ILE A 56 -6.48 4.71 -6.01
C ILE A 56 -6.36 3.23 -6.36
N PHE A 57 -5.35 2.84 -7.14
CA PHE A 57 -5.12 1.45 -7.53
C PHE A 57 -4.89 0.54 -6.32
N LEU A 58 -4.05 0.97 -5.37
CA LEU A 58 -3.81 0.21 -4.12
C LEU A 58 -5.07 0.12 -3.25
N ARG A 59 -5.86 1.20 -3.17
CA ARG A 59 -7.15 1.21 -2.45
C ARG A 59 -8.18 0.32 -3.11
N TRP A 60 -8.20 0.24 -4.44
CA TRP A 60 -9.00 -0.76 -5.16
C TRP A 60 -8.52 -2.17 -4.82
N GLY A 61 -7.21 -2.42 -4.85
CA GLY A 61 -6.62 -3.71 -4.51
C GLY A 61 -7.02 -4.19 -3.12
N GLN A 62 -6.97 -3.30 -2.13
CA GLN A 62 -7.39 -3.58 -0.75
C GLN A 62 -8.86 -4.03 -0.64
N LYS A 63 -9.74 -3.55 -1.53
CA LYS A 63 -11.14 -4.00 -1.61
C LYS A 63 -11.32 -5.27 -2.44
N ALA A 64 -10.47 -5.46 -3.45
CA ALA A 64 -10.55 -6.55 -4.41
C ALA A 64 -10.00 -7.89 -3.87
N PHE A 65 -9.07 -7.85 -2.91
CA PHE A 65 -8.39 -9.03 -2.36
C PHE A 65 -8.63 -9.14 -0.85
N SER A 66 -9.17 -10.28 -0.39
CA SER A 66 -9.66 -10.42 1.00
C SER A 66 -8.57 -10.53 2.07
N ARG A 67 -7.33 -10.82 1.68
CA ARG A 67 -6.17 -10.97 2.59
C ARG A 67 -5.11 -9.89 2.37
N PHE A 68 -5.48 -8.78 1.75
CA PHE A 68 -4.58 -7.70 1.40
C PHE A 68 -4.93 -6.44 2.19
N ARG A 69 -3.97 -5.92 2.96
CA ARG A 69 -4.07 -4.67 3.72
C ARG A 69 -3.01 -3.69 3.23
N VAL A 70 -3.38 -2.41 3.18
CA VAL A 70 -2.46 -1.32 2.83
C VAL A 70 -2.29 -0.41 4.04
N VAL A 71 -1.04 -0.17 4.44
CA VAL A 71 -0.66 0.86 5.42
C VAL A 71 -0.44 2.17 4.65
N PRO A 72 -1.14 3.26 5.01
CA PRO A 72 -1.14 4.50 4.23
C PRO A 72 0.21 5.25 4.31
N PRO A 73 0.48 6.17 3.37
CA PRO A 73 1.68 7.02 3.40
C PRO A 73 1.76 7.84 4.70
N GLY A 74 2.98 8.21 5.09
CA GLY A 74 3.24 8.99 6.31
C GLY A 74 3.15 8.20 7.62
N THR A 75 2.93 6.88 7.57
CA THR A 75 2.85 6.01 8.77
C THR A 75 4.22 5.51 9.24
N GLY A 76 5.23 5.52 8.37
CA GLY A 76 6.58 5.01 8.64
C GLY A 76 7.14 4.20 7.47
N ILE A 77 8.30 3.59 7.67
CA ILE A 77 8.95 2.71 6.68
C ILE A 77 8.60 1.24 6.93
N CYS A 78 8.59 0.44 5.87
CA CYS A 78 8.12 -0.95 5.86
C CYS A 78 8.71 -1.78 7.00
N HIS A 79 10.03 -1.77 7.18
CA HIS A 79 10.69 -2.58 8.20
C HIS A 79 10.42 -2.10 9.63
N GLN A 80 10.31 -0.79 9.85
CA GLN A 80 10.00 -0.24 11.17
C GLN A 80 8.56 -0.60 11.56
N VAL A 81 7.60 -0.34 10.67
CA VAL A 81 6.19 -0.69 10.87
C VAL A 81 6.02 -2.21 11.08
N ASN A 82 6.81 -3.02 10.37
CA ASN A 82 6.81 -4.46 10.57
C ASN A 82 7.29 -4.85 11.97
N LEU A 83 8.41 -4.31 12.44
CA LEU A 83 8.95 -4.66 13.77
C LEU A 83 8.10 -4.13 14.93
N GLU A 84 7.51 -2.95 14.76
CA GLU A 84 6.79 -2.26 15.84
C GLU A 84 5.30 -2.60 15.90
N TYR A 85 4.70 -3.07 14.80
CA TYR A 85 3.24 -3.24 14.71
C TYR A 85 2.76 -4.51 13.98
N LEU A 86 3.30 -4.83 12.79
CA LEU A 86 2.73 -5.93 11.97
C LEU A 86 3.25 -7.32 12.36
N GLY A 87 4.44 -7.38 12.96
CA GLY A 87 5.15 -8.62 13.25
C GLY A 87 4.37 -9.53 14.19
N GLN A 88 3.90 -10.67 13.67
CA GLN A 88 3.34 -11.77 14.46
C GLN A 88 4.42 -12.84 14.63
N THR A 89 5.08 -12.88 15.79
CA THR A 89 6.20 -13.80 16.04
C THR A 89 5.77 -15.28 16.13
N VAL A 90 4.52 -15.53 16.53
CA VAL A 90 3.92 -16.87 16.65
C VAL A 90 2.48 -16.82 16.12
N TRP A 91 2.12 -17.71 15.19
CA TRP A 91 0.83 -17.76 14.51
C TRP A 91 -0.13 -18.80 15.11
#